data_AF-A0A3D1CFU0-F1
#
_entry.id   AF-A0A3D1CFU0-F1
#
_cell.length_a   1.000
_cell.length_b   1.000
_cell.length_c   1.000
_cell.angle_alpha   90.00
_cell.angle_beta   90.00
_cell.angle_gamma   90.00
#
_symmetry.space_group_name_H-M   'P 1'
#
loop_
_entity.id
_entity.type
_entity.pdbx_description
1 polymer ?
#
loop_
_entity_poly.entity_id
_entity_poly.type
_entity_poly.pdbx_seq_one_letter_code
_entity_poly.pdbx_strand_id
1 'polypeptide(L)' 'MNKSDKIYVAGHRGLVGSALVRNLEEKGYSNILKRTHTELDLTDEKA' A
#
# COMPACT_ATOMS: atom_id res chain seq x y z
N MET A 1 -12.32 -1.69 -10.18
CA MET A 1 -11.08 -2.26 -9.64
C MET A 1 -11.26 -3.76 -9.57
N ASN A 2 -10.44 -4.50 -10.30
CA ASN A 2 -10.38 -5.94 -10.19
C ASN A 2 -9.61 -6.31 -8.92
N LYS A 3 -9.95 -7.45 -8.30
CA LYS A 3 -9.26 -7.93 -7.09
C LYS A 3 -7.76 -8.24 -7.32
N SER A 4 -7.37 -8.35 -8.59
CA SER A 4 -6.02 -8.58 -9.07
C SER A 4 -5.25 -7.29 -9.39
N ASP A 5 -5.90 -6.12 -9.35
CA ASP A 5 -5.27 -4.85 -9.65
C ASP A 5 -4.15 -4.57 -8.64
N LYS A 6 -3.03 -4.04 -9.14
CA LYS A 6 -1.86 -3.72 -8.32
C LYS A 6 -2.13 -2.42 -7.56
N ILE A 7 -2.26 -2.52 -6.23
CA ILE A 7 -2.57 -1.37 -5.36
C ILE A 7 -1.33 -1.06 -4.53
N TYR A 8 -0.78 0.15 -4.67
CA TYR A 8 0.31 0.61 -3.83
C TYR A 8 -0.22 1.46 -2.66
N VAL A 9 0.14 1.09 -1.43
CA VAL A 9 -0.24 1.83 -0.22
C VAL A 9 1.01 2.43 0.43
N ALA A 10 1.23 3.72 0.17
CA ALA A 10 2.22 4.52 0.89
C ALA A 10 1.81 4.70 2.35
N GLY A 11 2.79 4.72 3.27
CA GLY A 11 2.50 4.95 4.70
C GLY A 11 1.66 3.85 5.36
N HIS A 12 1.71 2.61 4.85
CA HIS A 12 0.90 1.48 5.32
C HIS A 12 1.07 1.12 6.81
N ARG A 13 2.11 1.63 7.49
CA ARG A 13 2.36 1.43 8.93
C ARG A 13 1.65 2.46 9.81
N GLY A 14 1.11 3.54 9.24
CA GLY A 14 0.35 4.55 9.98
C GLY A 14 -1.05 4.07 10.37
N LEU A 15 -1.74 4.87 11.18
CA LEU A 15 -3.10 4.57 11.65
C LEU A 15 -4.09 4.39 10.49
N VAL A 16 -4.02 5.25 9.47
CA VAL A 16 -4.89 5.16 8.29
C VAL A 16 -4.41 4.07 7.32
N GLY A 17 -3.10 4.01 7.04
CA GLY A 17 -2.54 3.06 6.09
C GLY A 17 -2.76 1.60 6.49
N SER A 18 -2.64 1.29 7.79
CA SER A 18 -2.86 -0.07 8.31
C SER A 18 -4.33 -0.49 8.24
N ALA A 19 -5.26 0.43 8.53
CA ALA A 19 -6.70 0.18 8.39
C ALA A 19 -7.09 -0.03 6.91
N LEU A 20 -6.48 0.72 5.99
CA LEU A 20 -6.73 0.59 4.56
C LEU A 20 -6.25 -0.77 4.03
N VAL A 21 -5.04 -1.20 4.40
CA VAL A 21 -4.51 -2.52 4.02
C VAL A 21 -5.42 -3.63 4.54
N ARG A 22 -5.81 -3.59 5.81
CA ARG A 22 -6.76 -4.57 6.38
C ARG A 22 -8.07 -4.61 5.59
N ASN A 23 -8.65 -3.45 5.29
CA ASN A 23 -9.92 -3.40 4.56
C ASN A 23 -9.80 -3.94 3.12
N LEU A 24 -8.67 -3.69 2.46
CA LEU A 24 -8.38 -4.24 1.13
C LEU A 24 -8.16 -5.75 1.18
N GLU A 25 -7.40 -6.25 2.15
CA GLU A 25 -7.22 -7.69 2.37
C GLU A 25 -8.58 -8.38 2.65
N GLU A 26 -9.43 -7.79 3.51
CA GLU A 26 -10.78 -8.29 3.81
C GLU A 26 -11.72 -8.31 2.60
N LYS A 27 -11.59 -7.32 1.70
CA LYS A 27 -12.33 -7.28 0.43
C LYS A 27 -11.80 -8.29 -0.61
N GLY A 28 -10.71 -8.98 -0.31
CA GLY A 28 -10.10 -10.02 -1.14
C GLY A 28 -9.17 -9.47 -2.22
N TYR A 29 -8.57 -8.29 -2.01
CA TYR A 29 -7.49 -7.80 -2.86
C TYR A 29 -6.20 -8.54 -2.50
N SER A 30 -5.59 -9.19 -3.49
CA SER A 30 -4.39 -10.01 -3.29
C SER A 30 -3.09 -9.30 -3.71
N ASN A 31 -3.18 -8.24 -4.50
CA ASN A 31 -2.03 -7.58 -5.13
C ASN A 31 -1.73 -6.21 -4.50
N ILE A 32 -1.56 -6.20 -3.17
CA ILE A 32 -1.28 -4.99 -2.39
C ILE A 32 0.23 -4.84 -2.20
N LEU A 33 0.81 -3.84 -2.85
CA LEU A 33 2.19 -3.42 -2.65
C LEU A 33 2.29 -2.51 -1.44
N LYS A 34 3.10 -2.93 -0.48
CA LYS A 34 3.48 -2.17 0.70
C LYS A 34 4.98 -1.93 0.63
N ARG A 35 5.40 -0.67 0.54
CA ARG A 35 6.80 -0.26 0.69
C ARG A 35 6.92 0.57 1.95
N THR A 36 7.99 0.32 2.68
CA THR A 36 8.38 1.17 3.80
C THR A 36 9.08 2.41 3.26
N HIS A 37 9.09 3.50 4.04
CA HIS A 37 9.80 4.72 3.66
C HIS A 37 11.30 4.47 3.40
N THR A 38 11.87 3.44 4.04
CA THR A 38 13.25 2.99 3.84
C THR A 38 13.46 2.30 2.48
N GLU A 39 12.40 1.76 1.88
CA GLU A 39 12.45 1.13 0.55
C GLU A 39 12.07 2.07 -0.58
N LEU A 40 11.33 3.14 -0.29
CA LEU A 40 10.92 4.16 -1.24
C LEU A 40 10.73 5.50 -0.52
N ASP A 41 11.66 6.42 -0.76
CA ASP A 41 11.51 7.79 -0.33
C ASP A 41 10.61 8.52 -1.33
N LEU A 42 9.41 8.92 -0.89
CA LEU A 42 8.43 9.61 -1.73
C LEU A 42 8.77 11.09 -1.94
N THR A 43 9.79 11.60 -1.26
CA THR A 43 10.28 12.96 -1.43
C THR A 43 11.35 13.07 -2.51
N ASP A 44 11.89 11.94 -2.96
CA ASP A 44 12.86 11.86 -4.04
C ASP A 44 12.14 11.48 -5.36
N GLU A 45 12.00 12.46 -6.25
CA GLU A 45 11.37 12.27 -7.57
C GLU A 45 12.20 11.36 -8.50
N LYS A 46 13.48 11.09 -8.17
CA LYS A 46 14.39 10.28 -8.98
C LYS A 46 14.52 8.82 -8.53
N ALA A 47 13.82 8.42 -7.45
CA ALA A 47 13.91 7.08 -6.85
C ALA A 47 13.23 5.97 -7.67
#